data_AF-A0A0K3ASI8-F1
#
_entry.id   AF-A0A0K3ASI8-F1
#
_cell.length_a   1.000
_cell.length_b   1.000
_cell.length_c   1.000
_cell.angle_alpha   90.00
_cell.angle_beta   90.00
_cell.angle_gamma   90.00
#
_symmetry.space_group_name_H-M   'P 1'
#
loop_
_entity.id
_entity.type
_entity.pdbx_description
1 polymer ?
#
loop_
_entity_poly.entity_id
_entity_poly.type
_entity_poly.pdbx_seq_one_letter_code
_entity_poly.pdbx_strand_id
1 'polypeptide(L)'
;MLFLLISCALYLSHVSGAPCKMSPLTTFLTDAQQQTLHQLIVSARDSGANEEMVKESMDEYLAQILSPDRLQELKTAHDEFEAQRRGKRAAISASDKPEPKKVFDIIDQFTSDYQKFYEESSAVRNRNNIN
;
A
#
# COMPACT_ATOMS: atom_id res chain seq x y z
N MET A 1 4.81 21.25 46.21
CA MET A 1 4.53 21.40 44.76
C MET A 1 4.83 20.06 44.10
N LEU A 2 3.90 19.11 44.29
CA LEU A 2 4.07 17.66 44.10
C LEU A 2 2.99 17.16 43.15
N PHE A 3 3.01 17.55 41.87
CA PHE A 3 2.08 17.05 40.85
C PHE A 3 2.66 17.34 39.47
N LEU A 4 3.42 16.42 38.87
CA LEU A 4 3.68 16.36 37.41
C LEU A 4 4.55 15.16 36.97
N LEU A 5 4.37 13.98 37.58
CA LEU A 5 5.07 12.75 37.18
C LEU A 5 4.12 11.62 36.72
N ILE A 6 2.89 11.93 36.30
CA ILE A 6 1.85 10.93 35.98
C ILE A 6 1.20 11.22 34.61
N SER A 7 1.95 11.22 33.49
CA SER A 7 1.31 11.38 32.16
C SER A 7 2.00 10.78 30.94
N CYS A 8 3.05 9.95 31.04
CA CYS A 8 3.67 9.36 29.84
C CYS A 8 3.61 7.82 29.78
N ALA A 9 2.66 7.18 30.48
CA ALA A 9 2.58 5.72 30.61
C ALA A 9 1.48 5.05 29.76
N LEU A 10 0.88 5.74 28.79
CA LEU A 10 -0.17 5.17 27.94
C LEU A 10 0.09 5.54 26.48
N TYR A 11 -0.19 4.59 25.58
CA TYR A 11 0.00 4.61 24.13
C TYR A 11 1.27 3.94 23.58
N LEU A 12 1.54 2.71 24.04
CA LEU A 12 2.18 1.67 23.21
C LEU A 12 1.16 0.54 22.98
N SER A 13 0.14 0.81 22.17
CA SER A 13 -0.68 -0.23 21.57
C SER A 13 0.14 -0.94 20.50
N HIS A 14 0.90 -1.97 20.90
CA HIS A 14 1.50 -2.94 20.00
C HIS A 14 0.38 -3.75 19.31
N VAL A 15 0.07 -3.41 18.07
CA VAL A 15 -0.65 -4.32 17.18
C VAL A 15 0.35 -5.40 16.78
N SER A 16 0.29 -6.57 17.41
CA SER A 16 1.11 -7.73 17.03
C SER A 16 0.59 -8.32 15.71
N GLY A 17 0.83 -7.64 14.60
CA GLY A 17 0.84 -8.29 13.29
C GLY A 17 2.13 -9.09 13.19
N ALA A 18 2.04 -10.42 12.97
CA ALA A 18 3.21 -11.21 12.61
C ALA A 18 3.94 -10.50 11.44
N PRO A 19 5.28 -10.41 11.43
CA PRO A 19 6.01 -9.69 10.39
C PRO A 19 5.53 -10.21 9.04
N CYS A 20 4.97 -9.31 8.22
CA CYS A 20 4.57 -9.65 6.87
C CYS A 20 5.81 -10.21 6.17
N LYS A 21 5.75 -11.48 5.75
CA LYS A 21 6.83 -12.03 4.94
C LYS A 21 7.02 -11.12 3.74
N MET A 22 8.25 -10.76 3.46
CA MET A 22 8.56 -9.95 2.29
C MET A 22 8.30 -10.78 1.03
N SER A 23 7.94 -10.12 -0.07
CA SER A 23 7.80 -10.79 -1.35
C SER A 23 9.15 -11.44 -1.74
N PRO A 24 9.17 -12.67 -2.26
CA PRO A 24 10.40 -13.31 -2.73
C PRO A 24 11.19 -12.45 -3.71
N LEU A 25 10.53 -11.61 -4.52
CA LEU A 25 11.22 -10.67 -5.41
C LEU A 25 12.22 -9.76 -4.64
N THR A 26 11.91 -9.35 -3.41
CA THR A 26 12.80 -8.52 -2.59
C THR A 26 14.02 -9.26 -2.03
N THR A 27 13.97 -10.59 -2.02
CA THR A 27 15.06 -11.44 -1.52
C THR A 27 15.97 -11.92 -2.65
N PHE A 28 15.40 -12.16 -3.84
CA PHE A 28 16.13 -12.69 -4.99
C PHE A 28 16.68 -11.60 -5.90
N LEU A 29 16.08 -10.40 -5.89
CA LEU A 29 16.46 -9.30 -6.77
C LEU A 29 17.01 -8.13 -5.97
N THR A 30 18.04 -7.48 -6.52
CA THR A 30 18.52 -6.18 -6.03
C THR A 30 17.48 -5.08 -6.25
N ASP A 31 17.58 -3.97 -5.51
CA ASP A 31 16.67 -2.84 -5.67
C ASP A 31 16.65 -2.31 -7.12
N ALA A 32 17.80 -2.28 -7.80
CA ALA A 32 17.90 -1.88 -9.19
C ALA A 32 17.11 -2.84 -10.12
N GLN A 33 17.25 -4.15 -9.92
CA GLN A 33 16.50 -5.15 -10.70
C GLN A 33 14.99 -5.07 -10.42
N GLN A 34 14.59 -4.80 -9.18
CA GLN A 34 13.18 -4.58 -8.83
C GLN A 34 12.61 -3.33 -9.51
N GLN A 35 13.38 -2.24 -9.56
CA GLN A 35 12.99 -1.02 -10.28
C GLN A 35 12.85 -1.25 -11.78
N THR A 36 13.80 -1.97 -12.40
CA THR A 36 13.73 -2.31 -13.83
C THR A 36 12.51 -3.18 -14.13
N LEU A 37 12.27 -4.24 -13.34
CA LEU A 37 11.09 -5.08 -13.49
C LEU A 37 9.79 -4.27 -13.35
N HIS A 38 9.73 -3.36 -12.38
CA HIS A 38 8.59 -2.46 -12.21
C HIS A 38 8.36 -1.55 -13.43
N GLN A 39 9.41 -0.94 -13.97
CA GLN A 39 9.32 -0.10 -15.18
C GLN A 39 8.88 -0.90 -16.41
N LEU A 40 9.34 -2.15 -16.55
CA LEU A 40 8.90 -3.05 -17.60
C LEU A 40 7.39 -3.31 -17.52
N ILE A 41 6.89 -3.63 -16.32
CA ILE A 41 5.46 -3.89 -16.08
C ILE A 41 4.62 -2.64 -16.37
N VAL A 42 5.05 -1.47 -15.89
CA VAL A 42 4.33 -0.20 -16.11
C VAL A 42 4.27 0.12 -17.60
N SER A 43 5.40 0.06 -18.31
CA SER A 43 5.43 0.35 -19.75
C SER A 43 4.63 -0.65 -20.58
N ALA A 44 4.67 -1.95 -20.24
CA ALA A 44 3.81 -2.95 -20.86
C ALA A 44 2.33 -2.64 -20.66
N ARG A 45 1.91 -2.27 -19.44
CA ARG A 45 0.52 -1.90 -19.16
C ARG A 45 0.09 -0.61 -19.85
N ASP A 46 0.96 0.38 -19.90
CA ASP A 46 0.68 1.65 -20.60
C ASP A 46 0.51 1.44 -22.11
N SER A 47 1.19 0.45 -22.68
CA SER A 47 1.00 0.03 -24.09
C SER A 47 -0.22 -0.87 -24.33
N GLY A 48 -0.98 -1.21 -23.29
CA GLY A 48 -2.19 -2.03 -23.38
C GLY A 48 -1.94 -3.54 -23.36
N ALA A 49 -0.76 -3.99 -22.90
CA ALA A 49 -0.50 -5.42 -22.73
C ALA A 49 -1.49 -6.04 -21.73
N ASN A 50 -2.00 -7.23 -22.06
CA ASN A 50 -2.82 -8.00 -21.14
C ASN A 50 -1.95 -8.66 -20.05
N GLU A 51 -2.58 -9.25 -19.02
CA GLU A 51 -1.84 -9.83 -17.89
C GLU A 51 -0.92 -11.00 -18.30
N GLU A 52 -1.29 -11.77 -19.33
CA GLU A 52 -0.46 -12.87 -19.84
C GLU A 52 0.82 -12.34 -20.50
N MET A 53 0.70 -11.32 -21.37
CA MET A 53 1.85 -10.65 -21.98
C MET A 53 2.77 -9.99 -20.95
N VAL A 54 2.19 -9.37 -19.91
CA VAL A 54 2.98 -8.80 -18.80
C VAL A 54 3.76 -9.92 -18.10
N LYS A 55 3.10 -11.04 -17.79
CA LYS A 55 3.75 -12.18 -17.13
C LYS A 55 4.88 -12.76 -17.99
N GLU A 56 4.67 -12.94 -19.29
CA GLU A 56 5.71 -13.41 -20.22
C GLU A 56 6.91 -12.48 -20.22
N SER A 57 6.69 -11.16 -20.29
CA SER A 57 7.79 -10.18 -20.25
C SER A 57 8.56 -10.20 -18.93
N MET A 58 7.88 -10.45 -17.81
CA MET A 58 8.52 -10.64 -16.52
C MET A 58 9.35 -11.93 -16.48
N ASP A 59 8.78 -13.05 -16.95
CA ASP A 59 9.48 -14.34 -17.01
C ASP A 59 10.73 -14.25 -17.89
N GLU A 60 10.66 -13.56 -19.02
CA GLU A 60 11.80 -13.32 -19.91
C GLU A 60 12.89 -12.50 -19.22
N TYR A 61 12.53 -11.37 -18.60
CA TYR A 61 13.49 -10.54 -17.87
C TYR A 61 14.17 -11.33 -16.74
N LEU A 62 13.38 -12.06 -15.94
CA LEU A 62 13.90 -12.87 -14.83
C LEU A 62 14.85 -13.97 -15.33
N ALA A 63 14.57 -14.60 -16.48
CA ALA A 63 15.45 -15.59 -17.09
C ALA A 63 16.77 -15.00 -17.63
N GLN A 64 16.80 -13.71 -17.96
CA GLN A 64 18.03 -13.02 -18.38
C GLN A 64 18.94 -12.70 -17.20
N ILE A 65 18.37 -12.36 -16.03
CA ILE A 65 19.15 -11.88 -14.88
C ILE A 65 19.46 -12.95 -13.83
N LEU A 66 18.74 -14.08 -13.83
CA LEU A 66 18.95 -15.19 -12.88
C LEU A 66 19.43 -16.45 -13.60
N SER A 67 20.22 -17.27 -12.91
CA SER A 67 20.51 -18.62 -13.39
C SER A 67 19.24 -19.49 -13.38
N PRO A 68 19.16 -20.56 -14.19
CA PRO A 68 18.00 -21.45 -14.23
C PRO A 68 17.60 -21.98 -12.85
N ASP A 69 18.58 -22.42 -12.05
CA ASP A 69 18.35 -22.92 -10.68
C ASP A 69 17.76 -21.83 -9.79
N ARG A 70 18.31 -20.61 -9.85
CA ARG A 70 17.86 -19.49 -9.02
C ARG A 70 16.47 -18.99 -9.43
N LEU A 71 16.15 -19.06 -10.73
CA LEU A 71 14.82 -18.78 -11.25
C LEU A 71 13.80 -19.81 -10.74
N GLN A 72 14.15 -21.09 -10.71
CA GLN A 72 13.28 -22.14 -10.17
C GLN A 72 13.03 -21.97 -8.67
N GLU A 73 14.06 -21.63 -7.90
CA GLU A 73 13.94 -21.28 -6.48
C GLU A 73 13.00 -20.08 -6.27
N LEU A 74 13.15 -19.01 -7.08
CA LEU A 74 12.27 -17.84 -7.03
C LEU A 74 10.82 -18.23 -7.29
N LYS A 75 10.55 -19.03 -8.34
CA LYS A 75 9.20 -19.48 -8.69
C LYS A 75 8.56 -20.27 -7.56
N THR A 76 9.31 -21.21 -6.98
CA THR A 76 8.85 -22.01 -5.83
C THR A 76 8.53 -21.13 -4.62
N ALA A 77 9.43 -20.22 -4.26
CA ALA A 77 9.22 -19.29 -3.14
C ALA A 77 8.03 -18.35 -3.38
N HIS A 78 7.85 -17.89 -4.63
CA HIS A 78 6.73 -17.04 -5.03
C HIS A 78 5.38 -17.77 -4.91
N ASP A 79 5.30 -19.01 -5.37
CA ASP A 79 4.08 -19.82 -5.27
C ASP A 79 3.70 -20.11 -3.81
N GLU A 80 4.68 -20.43 -2.96
CA GLU A 80 4.46 -20.60 -1.52
C GLU A 80 3.99 -19.31 -0.85
N PHE A 81 4.59 -18.18 -1.21
CA PHE A 81 4.21 -16.86 -0.71
C PHE A 81 2.77 -16.51 -1.09
N GLU A 82 2.40 -16.69 -2.37
CA GLU A 82 1.04 -16.41 -2.85
C GLU A 82 0.01 -17.38 -2.25
N ALA A 83 0.35 -18.66 -2.04
CA ALA A 83 -0.53 -19.61 -1.36
C ALA A 83 -0.84 -19.18 0.07
N GLN A 84 0.18 -18.74 0.83
CA GLN A 84 0.00 -18.20 2.20
C GLN A 84 -0.83 -16.92 2.20
N ARG A 85 -0.62 -16.03 1.22
CA ARG A 85 -1.37 -14.78 1.08
C ARG A 85 -2.85 -15.02 0.75
N ARG A 86 -3.13 -16.00 -0.12
CA ARG A 86 -4.50 -16.44 -0.43
C ARG A 86 -5.19 -17.04 0.80
N GLY A 87 -4.49 -17.88 1.56
CA GLY A 87 -5.02 -18.48 2.80
C GLY A 87 -5.46 -17.42 3.83
N LYS A 88 -4.65 -16.38 4.06
CA LYS A 88 -5.01 -15.29 4.99
C LYS A 88 -6.25 -14.50 4.57
N ARG A 89 -6.45 -14.31 3.26
CA ARG A 89 -7.66 -13.64 2.73
C ARG A 89 -8.93 -14.48 2.93
N ALA A 90 -8.79 -15.81 2.86
CA ALA A 90 -9.88 -16.74 3.10
C ALA A 90 -10.21 -16.90 4.61
N ALA A 91 -9.21 -16.78 5.49
CA ALA A 91 -9.39 -16.97 6.93
C ALA A 91 -10.18 -15.85 7.63
N ILE A 92 -10.19 -14.63 7.07
CA ILE A 92 -11.03 -13.56 7.60
C ILE A 92 -12.45 -13.77 7.05
N SER A 93 -13.30 -14.38 7.89
CA SER A 93 -14.72 -14.56 7.61
C SER A 93 -15.34 -13.22 7.20
N ALA A 94 -16.27 -13.23 6.24
CA ALA A 94 -16.90 -11.99 5.77
C ALA A 94 -17.60 -11.22 6.91
N SER A 95 -18.00 -11.90 7.98
CA SER A 95 -18.65 -11.32 9.16
C SER A 95 -17.73 -10.54 10.10
N ASP A 96 -16.41 -10.76 10.06
CA ASP A 96 -15.46 -10.09 10.97
C ASP A 96 -14.80 -8.85 10.37
N LYS A 97 -15.07 -8.54 9.10
CA LYS A 97 -14.51 -7.36 8.44
C LYS A 97 -15.38 -6.15 8.76
N PRO A 98 -14.84 -5.07 9.36
CA PRO A 98 -15.60 -3.82 9.46
C PRO A 98 -15.98 -3.39 8.05
N GLU A 99 -17.23 -2.93 7.87
CA GLU A 99 -17.68 -2.43 6.57
C GLU A 99 -16.70 -1.37 6.06
N PRO A 100 -16.30 -1.44 4.78
CA PRO A 100 -15.44 -0.41 4.20
C PRO A 100 -16.10 0.96 4.41
N LYS A 101 -15.35 1.91 5.00
CA LYS A 101 -15.81 3.31 5.05
C LYS A 101 -16.14 3.75 3.62
N LYS A 102 -17.31 4.35 3.42
CA LYS A 102 -17.67 4.86 2.09
C LYS A 102 -16.71 5.99 1.75
N VAL A 103 -16.39 6.16 0.47
CA VAL A 103 -15.52 7.26 0.01
C VAL A 103 -16.03 8.61 0.50
N PHE A 104 -17.35 8.80 0.55
CA PHE A 104 -18.00 10.00 1.09
C PHE A 104 -17.70 10.23 2.58
N ASP A 105 -17.68 9.19 3.42
CA ASP A 105 -17.34 9.32 4.85
C ASP A 105 -15.89 9.79 5.04
N ILE A 106 -14.99 9.34 4.14
CA ILE A 106 -13.58 9.76 4.14
C ILE A 106 -13.49 11.22 3.70
N ILE A 107 -14.18 11.59 2.61
CA ILE A 107 -14.22 12.98 2.13
C ILE A 107 -14.74 13.90 3.23
N ASP A 108 -15.86 13.54 3.88
CA ASP A 108 -16.46 14.32 4.96
C ASP A 108 -15.53 14.54 6.15
N GLN A 109 -14.72 13.52 6.50
CA GLN A 109 -13.69 13.64 7.54
C GLN A 109 -12.64 14.71 7.20
N PHE A 110 -12.36 14.95 5.92
CA PHE A 110 -11.38 15.95 5.48
C PHE A 110 -12.02 17.28 5.05
N THR A 111 -13.29 17.31 4.65
CA THR A 111 -13.97 18.52 4.13
C THR A 111 -14.51 19.44 5.21
N SER A 112 -14.72 18.96 6.45
CA SER A 112 -15.23 19.82 7.54
C SER A 112 -14.37 21.08 7.75
N ASP A 113 -13.05 20.94 7.62
CA ASP A 113 -12.11 22.05 7.78
C ASP A 113 -12.06 22.96 6.53
N TYR A 114 -12.27 22.39 5.34
CA TYR A 114 -12.34 23.19 4.10
C TYR A 114 -13.57 24.09 4.05
N GLN A 115 -14.72 23.63 4.57
CA GLN A 115 -15.92 24.46 4.60
C GLN A 115 -15.69 25.72 5.44
N LYS A 116 -15.07 25.56 6.62
CA LYS A 116 -14.65 26.69 7.47
C LYS A 116 -13.65 27.61 6.77
N PHE A 117 -12.69 27.06 6.03
CA PHE A 117 -11.73 27.84 5.25
C PHE A 117 -12.40 28.73 4.18
N TYR A 118 -13.39 28.21 3.44
CA TYR A 118 -14.12 28.99 2.45
C TYR A 118 -15.06 30.04 3.08
N GLU A 119 -15.68 29.74 4.22
CA GLU A 119 -16.50 30.69 4.99
C GLU A 119 -15.65 31.85 5.54
N GLU A 120 -14.49 31.56 6.14
CA GLU A 120 -13.57 32.58 6.64
C GLU A 120 -13.01 33.45 5.50
N SER A 121 -12.61 32.82 4.38
CA SER A 121 -12.08 33.54 3.22
C SER A 121 -13.11 34.48 2.59
N SER A 122 -14.37 34.04 2.47
CA SER A 122 -15.46 34.86 1.94
C SER A 122 -15.88 35.97 2.91
N ALA A 123 -15.86 35.72 4.22
CA ALA A 123 -16.12 36.73 5.25
C ALA A 123 -15.06 37.85 5.26
N VAL A 124 -13.78 37.52 5.05
CA VAL A 124 -12.70 38.52 4.92
C VAL A 124 -12.90 39.38 3.66
N ARG A 125 -13.26 38.76 2.54
CA ARG A 125 -13.51 39.49 1.28
C ARG A 125 -14.69 40.46 1.41
N ASN A 126 -15.77 40.05 2.07
CA ASN A 126 -16.93 40.91 2.28
C ASN A 126 -16.63 42.06 3.26
N ARG A 127 -15.80 41.82 4.29
CA ARG A 127 -15.36 42.87 5.22
C ARG A 127 -14.55 43.97 4.52
N ASN A 128 -13.71 43.59 3.55
CA ASN A 128 -12.88 44.53 2.80
C ASN A 128 -13.65 45.34 1.74
N ASN A 129 -14.86 44.90 1.36
CA ASN A 129 -15.72 45.62 0.41
C ASN A 129 -16.70 46.61 1.10
N ILE A 130 -16.76 46.63 2.44
CA ILE A 130 -17.69 47.47 3.22
C ILE A 130 -17.00 48.71 3.82
N ASN A 131 -15.66 48.81 3.72
CA ASN A 131 -14.86 49.99 4.09
C ASN A 131 -14.32 50.69 2.83
#